data_AF-A0A7S1GZ03-F1
#
_entry.id   AF-A0A7S1GZ03-F1
#
_cell.length_a   1.000
_cell.length_b   1.000
_cell.length_c   1.000
_cell.angle_alpha   90.00
_cell.angle_beta   90.00
_cell.angle_gamma   90.00
#
_symmetry.space_group_name_H-M   'P 1'
#
loop_
_entity.id
_entity.type
_entity.pdbx_description
1 polymer ?
#
loop_
_entity_poly.entity_id
_entity_poly.type
_entity_poly.pdbx_seq_one_letter_code
_entity_poly.pdbx_strand_id
1 'polypeptide(L)'
;MVSAVEADRVRQLEEQLRAQLQEIEDLKAAVGQRSVVKVVVGEGGSKAYEWTTPDQEEYEKLRWTAERAREDAEEAVRVAEKAQREANDELFRYEAAKAEVRLEAYRQQLRRKEEAKRKEKEGIDKENSAKAKAGAQIKAGTLRVKSEGPLPWDSRHVILRPSSLLIFASEASPFPANVIGLESVHKVSGVGTSSLEVLHATGRLLCEAPSGGGQAG
;
A
#
# COMPACT_ATOMS: atom_id res chain seq x y z
N MET A 1 28.18 49.55 52.60
CA MET A 1 28.33 49.45 54.07
C MET A 1 26.93 49.31 54.63
N VAL A 2 26.55 48.10 55.07
CA VAL A 2 25.30 47.88 55.80
C VAL A 2 25.40 48.65 57.12
N SER A 3 24.42 49.50 57.42
CA SER A 3 24.45 50.34 58.61
C SER A 3 24.37 49.46 59.87
N ALA A 4 25.00 49.86 60.97
CA ALA A 4 25.00 49.09 62.23
C ALA A 4 23.57 48.72 62.70
N VAL A 5 22.60 49.58 62.38
CA VAL A 5 21.17 49.38 62.66
C VAL A 5 20.56 48.22 61.86
N GLU A 6 20.98 48.03 60.62
CA GLU A 6 20.53 46.90 59.80
C GLU A 6 21.16 45.58 60.27
N ALA A 7 22.41 45.61 60.74
CA ALA A 7 23.07 44.44 61.32
C ALA A 7 22.39 43.98 62.63
N ASP A 8 22.00 44.91 63.49
CA ASP A 8 21.28 44.58 64.74
C ASP A 8 19.85 44.07 64.47
N ARG A 9 19.18 44.59 63.44
CA ARG A 9 17.84 44.13 63.05
C ARG A 9 17.85 42.73 62.44
N VAL A 10 18.90 42.37 61.68
CA VAL A 10 19.08 41.01 61.17
C VAL A 10 19.31 40.03 62.33
N ARG A 11 20.13 40.38 63.33
CA ARG A 11 20.35 39.53 64.51
C ARG A 11 19.07 39.25 65.30
N GLN A 12 18.25 40.27 65.53
CA GLN A 12 16.96 40.09 66.21
C GLN A 12 16.00 39.17 65.43
N LEU A 13 15.97 39.29 64.10
CA LEU A 13 15.16 38.40 63.26
C LEU A 13 15.68 36.97 63.26
N GLU A 14 17.00 36.76 63.27
CA GLU A 14 17.61 35.43 63.37
C GLU A 14 17.31 34.75 64.71
N GLU A 15 17.34 35.50 65.81
CA GLU A 15 16.98 34.99 67.15
C GLU A 15 15.51 34.63 67.25
N GLN A 16 14.61 35.47 66.71
CA GLN A 16 13.18 35.18 66.64
C GLN A 16 12.90 33.95 65.77
N LEU A 17 13.58 33.83 64.63
CA LEU A 17 13.43 32.68 63.75
C LEU A 17 13.91 31.39 64.42
N ARG A 18 15.04 31.43 65.14
CA ARG A 18 15.52 30.27 65.92
C ARG A 18 14.54 29.87 67.03
N ALA A 19 13.97 30.84 67.74
CA ALA A 19 12.98 30.56 68.78
C ALA A 19 11.71 29.92 68.20
N GLN A 20 11.21 30.41 67.07
CA GLN A 20 10.04 29.82 66.39
C GLN A 20 10.33 28.43 65.83
N LEU A 21 11.52 28.20 65.29
CA LEU A 21 11.92 26.87 64.82
C LEU A 21 12.01 25.87 65.98
N GLN A 22 12.52 26.29 67.14
CA GLN A 22 12.56 25.46 68.34
C GLN A 22 11.15 25.12 68.83
N GLU A 23 10.23 26.09 68.87
CA GLU A 23 8.82 25.85 69.24
C GLU A 23 8.14 24.85 68.31
N ILE A 24 8.43 24.91 66.99
CA ILE A 24 7.94 23.93 66.01
C ILE A 24 8.53 22.54 66.23
N GLU A 25 9.82 22.43 66.56
CA GLU A 25 10.46 21.15 66.88
C GLU A 25 9.89 20.53 68.17
N ASP A 26 9.66 21.35 69.19
CA ASP A 26 9.06 20.92 70.46
C ASP A 26 7.61 20.46 70.25
N LEU A 27 6.83 21.16 69.42
CA LEU A 27 5.49 20.75 69.02
C LEU A 27 5.50 19.45 68.20
N LYS A 28 6.45 19.28 67.28
CA LYS A 28 6.63 18.02 66.54
C LYS A 28 7.01 16.87 67.46
N ALA A 29 7.86 17.11 68.45
CA ALA A 29 8.22 16.11 69.45
C ALA A 29 7.02 15.72 70.32
N ALA A 30 6.21 16.69 70.74
CA ALA A 30 4.99 16.46 71.53
C ALA A 30 3.92 15.68 70.74
N VAL A 31 3.72 16.01 69.45
CA VAL A 31 2.77 15.29 68.57
C VAL A 31 3.30 13.89 68.21
N GLY A 32 4.62 13.75 68.05
CA GLY A 32 5.28 12.52 67.65
C GLY A 32 5.22 11.36 68.66
N GLN A 33 4.80 11.60 69.91
CA GLN A 33 4.87 10.60 71.00
C GLN A 33 3.54 9.87 71.30
N ARG A 34 2.75 9.48 70.29
CA ARG A 34 1.52 8.64 70.38
C ARG A 34 0.19 9.41 70.45
N SER A 35 0.00 10.46 69.67
CA SER A 35 -1.33 11.05 69.51
C SER A 35 -2.08 10.40 68.32
N VAL A 36 -3.35 10.06 68.51
CA VAL A 36 -4.23 9.52 67.45
C VAL A 36 -5.49 10.37 67.39
N VAL A 37 -5.96 10.65 66.17
CA VAL A 37 -7.23 11.35 65.94
C VAL A 37 -8.36 10.35 65.99
N LYS A 38 -9.21 10.45 67.01
CA LYS A 38 -10.46 9.70 67.08
C LYS A 38 -11.56 10.51 66.39
N VAL A 39 -12.25 9.89 65.44
CA VAL A 39 -13.43 10.48 64.81
C VAL A 39 -14.65 10.06 65.61
N VAL A 40 -15.33 11.04 66.22
CA VAL A 40 -16.59 10.83 66.91
C VAL A 40 -17.72 11.30 65.99
N VAL A 41 -18.62 10.41 65.64
CA VAL A 41 -19.79 10.73 64.82
C VAL A 41 -20.93 11.09 65.77
N GLY A 42 -21.33 12.36 65.80
CA GLY A 42 -22.49 12.80 66.57
C GLY A 42 -23.82 12.37 65.93
N GLU A 43 -24.91 12.35 66.71
CA GLU A 43 -26.24 11.89 66.29
C GLU A 43 -26.84 12.63 65.07
N GLY A 44 -26.26 13.77 64.66
CA GLY A 44 -26.63 14.53 63.46
C GLY A 44 -25.73 14.35 62.23
N GLY A 45 -24.80 13.39 62.23
CA GLY A 45 -23.86 13.15 61.12
C GLY A 45 -22.65 14.11 61.07
N SER A 46 -22.55 15.04 62.03
CA SER A 46 -21.36 15.88 62.21
C SER A 46 -20.21 15.03 62.76
N LYS A 47 -19.07 15.03 62.06
CA LYS A 47 -17.83 14.40 62.53
C LYS A 47 -17.08 15.38 63.41
N ALA A 48 -16.84 15.02 64.67
CA ALA A 48 -15.90 15.69 65.55
C ALA A 48 -14.57 14.93 65.56
N TYR A 49 -13.46 15.66 65.61
CA TYR A 49 -12.12 15.09 65.66
C TYR A 49 -11.51 15.41 67.01
N GLU A 50 -11.25 14.38 67.82
CA GLU A 50 -10.63 14.52 69.12
C GLU A 50 -9.22 13.91 69.09
N TRP A 51 -8.25 14.65 69.62
CA TRP A 51 -6.89 14.14 69.80
C TRP A 51 -6.83 13.39 71.12
N THR A 52 -6.56 12.09 71.04
CA THR A 52 -6.44 11.22 72.21
C THR A 52 -5.11 10.49 72.18
N THR A 53 -4.52 10.28 73.35
CA THR A 53 -3.36 9.43 73.53
C THR A 53 -3.89 8.02 73.85
N PRO A 54 -3.89 7.07 72.90
CA PRO A 54 -4.31 5.71 73.19
C PRO A 54 -3.36 5.07 74.20
N ASP A 55 -3.87 4.12 74.95
CA ASP A 55 -3.02 3.30 75.80
C ASP A 55 -2.04 2.45 74.95
N GLN A 56 -1.07 1.82 75.62
CA GLN A 56 -0.03 1.05 74.94
C GLN A 56 -0.63 -0.12 74.11
N GLU A 57 -1.68 -0.79 74.60
CA GLU A 57 -2.30 -1.92 73.92
C GLU A 57 -3.14 -1.48 72.70
N GLU A 58 -3.89 -0.40 72.82
CA GLU A 58 -4.66 0.22 71.74
C GLU A 58 -3.73 0.74 70.64
N TYR A 59 -2.59 1.33 71.01
CA TYR A 59 -1.59 1.76 70.04
C TYR A 59 -1.01 0.59 69.24
N GLU A 60 -0.69 -0.52 69.90
CA GLU A 60 -0.18 -1.73 69.24
C GLU A 60 -1.24 -2.36 68.31
N LYS A 61 -2.50 -2.42 68.75
CA LYS A 61 -3.63 -2.85 67.90
C LYS A 61 -3.78 -1.96 66.67
N LEU A 62 -3.77 -0.63 66.85
CA LEU A 62 -3.87 0.32 65.76
C LEU A 62 -2.70 0.19 64.79
N ARG A 63 -1.46 0.05 65.30
CA ARG A 63 -0.28 -0.17 64.48
C ARG A 63 -0.40 -1.45 63.64
N TRP A 64 -0.80 -2.56 64.27
CA TRP A 64 -0.99 -3.84 63.57
C TRP A 64 -2.08 -3.76 62.48
N THR A 65 -3.22 -3.13 62.79
CA THR A 65 -4.29 -2.95 61.78
C THR A 65 -3.86 -2.05 60.63
N ALA A 66 -3.08 -0.99 60.91
CA ALA A 66 -2.54 -0.11 59.88
C ALA A 66 -1.49 -0.84 59.02
N GLU A 67 -0.69 -1.73 59.60
CA GLU A 67 0.29 -2.54 58.87
C GLU A 67 -0.39 -3.55 57.94
N ARG A 68 -1.37 -4.31 58.46
CA ARG A 68 -2.25 -5.17 57.64
C ARG A 68 -2.93 -4.41 56.51
N ALA A 69 -3.51 -3.25 56.80
CA ALA A 69 -4.19 -2.44 55.79
C ALA A 69 -3.22 -1.93 54.71
N ARG A 70 -1.95 -1.70 55.04
CA ARG A 70 -0.91 -1.36 54.07
C ARG A 70 -0.55 -2.56 53.20
N GLU A 71 -0.36 -3.74 53.78
CA GLU A 71 -0.09 -4.97 53.03
C GLU A 71 -1.23 -5.30 52.06
N ASP A 72 -2.49 -5.23 52.53
CA ASP A 72 -3.68 -5.45 51.70
C ASP A 72 -3.76 -4.41 50.56
N ALA A 73 -3.44 -3.15 50.83
CA ALA A 73 -3.40 -2.10 49.81
C ALA A 73 -2.27 -2.32 48.78
N GLU A 74 -1.09 -2.73 49.22
CA GLU A 74 0.03 -3.05 48.32
C GLU A 74 -0.25 -4.28 47.45
N GLU A 75 -0.91 -5.30 48.00
CA GLU A 75 -1.36 -6.46 47.22
C GLU A 75 -2.44 -6.07 46.22
N ALA A 76 -3.42 -5.25 46.62
CA ALA A 76 -4.43 -4.74 45.71
C ALA A 76 -3.83 -3.95 44.55
N VAL A 77 -2.81 -3.12 44.80
CA VAL A 77 -2.06 -2.41 43.76
C VAL A 77 -1.36 -3.40 42.82
N ARG A 78 -0.66 -4.41 43.35
CA ARG A 78 0.01 -5.43 42.53
C ARG A 78 -0.96 -6.21 41.64
N VAL A 79 -2.12 -6.58 42.17
CA VAL A 79 -3.17 -7.28 41.42
C VAL A 79 -3.75 -6.37 40.34
N ALA A 80 -4.03 -5.10 40.67
CA ALA A 80 -4.55 -4.12 39.71
C ALA A 80 -3.54 -3.83 38.59
N GLU A 81 -2.25 -3.68 38.91
CA GLU A 81 -1.20 -3.49 37.91
C GLU A 81 -1.06 -4.71 36.99
N LYS A 82 -1.14 -5.92 37.55
CA LYS A 82 -1.09 -7.16 36.76
C LYS A 82 -2.30 -7.25 35.82
N ALA A 83 -3.50 -7.02 36.32
CA ALA A 83 -4.72 -7.01 35.51
C ALA A 83 -4.65 -5.93 34.42
N GLN A 84 -4.10 -4.75 34.72
CA GLN A 84 -3.91 -3.68 33.75
C GLN A 84 -2.91 -4.09 32.65
N ARG A 85 -1.82 -4.75 33.00
CA ARG A 85 -0.85 -5.27 32.00
C ARG A 85 -1.49 -6.32 31.11
N GLU A 86 -2.23 -7.27 31.68
CA GLU A 86 -2.93 -8.31 30.91
C GLU A 86 -3.97 -7.69 29.96
N ALA A 87 -4.76 -6.71 30.41
CA ALA A 87 -5.70 -6.00 29.56
C ALA A 87 -5.01 -5.22 28.42
N ASN A 88 -3.87 -4.58 28.71
CA ASN A 88 -3.07 -3.88 27.70
C ASN A 88 -2.46 -4.86 26.68
N ASP A 89 -1.99 -6.03 27.11
CA ASP A 89 -1.45 -7.06 26.23
C ASP A 89 -2.52 -7.63 25.29
N GLU A 90 -3.74 -7.84 25.79
CA GLU A 90 -4.88 -8.25 24.97
C GLU A 90 -5.24 -7.18 23.93
N LEU A 91 -5.28 -5.91 24.33
CA LEU A 91 -5.51 -4.80 23.41
C LEU A 91 -4.43 -4.75 22.31
N PHE A 92 -3.16 -4.89 22.70
CA PHE A 92 -2.04 -4.91 21.77
C PHE A 92 -2.14 -6.07 20.77
N ARG A 93 -2.51 -7.27 21.24
CA ARG A 93 -2.72 -8.44 20.35
C ARG A 93 -3.85 -8.22 19.36
N TYR A 94 -4.96 -7.64 19.81
CA TYR A 94 -6.08 -7.33 18.93
C TYR A 94 -5.70 -6.29 17.86
N GLU A 95 -4.99 -5.24 18.24
CA GLU A 95 -4.50 -4.23 17.29
C GLU A 95 -3.48 -4.80 16.30
N ALA A 96 -2.58 -5.67 16.77
CA ALA A 96 -1.63 -6.36 15.91
C ALA A 96 -2.34 -7.24 14.87
N ALA A 97 -3.32 -8.06 15.29
CA ALA A 97 -4.13 -8.86 14.37
C ALA A 97 -4.88 -7.99 13.34
N LYS A 98 -5.43 -6.85 13.78
CA LYS A 98 -6.08 -5.88 12.87
C LYS A 98 -5.10 -5.29 11.86
N ALA A 99 -3.85 -5.03 12.27
CA ALA A 99 -2.81 -4.55 11.37
C ALA A 99 -2.39 -5.62 10.35
N GLU A 100 -2.29 -6.89 10.76
CA GLU A 100 -1.99 -8.01 9.87
C GLU A 100 -3.05 -8.16 8.77
N VAL A 101 -4.34 -8.10 9.12
CA VAL A 101 -5.44 -8.15 8.14
C VAL A 101 -5.32 -7.00 7.13
N ARG A 102 -4.99 -5.79 7.58
CA ARG A 102 -4.78 -4.64 6.68
C ARG A 102 -3.59 -4.85 5.74
N LEU A 103 -2.48 -5.37 6.26
CA LEU A 103 -1.29 -5.68 5.46
C LEU A 103 -1.58 -6.78 4.43
N GLU A 104 -2.34 -7.80 4.80
CA GLU A 104 -2.74 -8.86 3.89
C GLU A 104 -3.66 -8.35 2.78
N ALA A 105 -4.62 -7.48 3.12
CA ALA A 105 -5.45 -6.81 2.12
C ALA A 105 -4.60 -5.99 1.13
N TYR A 106 -3.59 -5.26 1.62
CA TYR A 106 -2.68 -4.51 0.75
C TYR A 106 -1.84 -5.43 -0.15
N ARG A 107 -1.33 -6.54 0.38
CA ARG A 107 -0.63 -7.56 -0.41
C ARG A 107 -1.52 -8.17 -1.49
N GLN A 108 -2.79 -8.42 -1.18
CA GLN A 108 -3.77 -8.89 -2.18
C GLN A 108 -4.03 -7.83 -3.27
N GLN A 109 -4.13 -6.56 -2.91
CA GLN A 109 -4.26 -5.48 -3.89
C GLN A 109 -3.03 -5.39 -4.82
N LEU A 110 -1.82 -5.54 -4.28
CA LEU A 110 -0.60 -5.59 -5.08
C LEU A 110 -0.62 -6.76 -6.06
N ARG A 111 -0.96 -7.97 -5.61
CA ARG A 111 -1.08 -9.14 -6.49
C ARG A 111 -2.09 -8.91 -7.62
N ARG A 112 -3.27 -8.37 -7.30
CA ARG A 112 -4.28 -8.03 -8.31
C ARG A 112 -3.78 -7.00 -9.32
N LYS A 113 -3.04 -5.97 -8.87
CA LYS A 113 -2.44 -4.97 -9.77
C LYS A 113 -1.36 -5.58 -10.66
N GLU A 114 -0.53 -6.47 -10.13
CA GLU A 114 0.48 -7.18 -10.92
C GLU A 114 -0.12 -8.14 -11.94
N GLU A 115 -1.14 -8.90 -11.55
CA GLU A 115 -1.89 -9.78 -12.46
C GLU A 115 -2.60 -8.98 -13.55
N ALA A 116 -3.20 -7.83 -13.22
CA ALA A 116 -3.79 -6.94 -14.21
C ALA A 116 -2.74 -6.45 -15.22
N LYS A 117 -1.57 -6.01 -14.72
CA LYS A 117 -0.44 -5.62 -15.59
C LYS A 117 0.07 -6.77 -16.47
N ARG A 118 0.09 -8.01 -15.95
CA ARG A 118 0.46 -9.19 -16.76
C ARG A 118 -0.54 -9.44 -17.87
N LYS A 119 -1.84 -9.44 -17.55
CA LYS A 119 -2.91 -9.62 -18.54
C LYS A 119 -2.92 -8.52 -19.60
N GLU A 120 -2.65 -7.28 -19.21
CA GLU A 120 -2.51 -6.15 -20.13
C GLU A 120 -1.33 -6.36 -21.10
N LYS A 121 -0.15 -6.73 -20.59
CA LYS A 121 1.01 -7.06 -21.42
C LYS A 121 0.74 -8.23 -22.36
N GLU A 122 0.15 -9.31 -21.86
CA GLU A 122 -0.23 -10.45 -22.70
C GLU A 122 -1.24 -10.08 -23.79
N GLY A 123 -2.16 -9.15 -23.49
CA GLY A 123 -3.08 -8.60 -24.48
C GLY A 123 -2.35 -7.83 -25.58
N ILE A 124 -1.42 -6.96 -25.20
CA ILE A 124 -0.57 -6.20 -26.13
C ILE A 124 0.30 -7.13 -26.98
N ASP A 125 0.90 -8.17 -26.39
CA ASP A 125 1.74 -9.13 -27.11
C ASP A 125 0.93 -9.97 -28.11
N LYS A 126 -0.28 -10.38 -27.75
CA LYS A 126 -1.20 -11.05 -28.68
C LYS A 126 -1.62 -10.15 -29.84
N GLU A 127 -1.91 -8.88 -29.56
CA GLU A 127 -2.26 -7.89 -30.58
C GLU A 127 -1.07 -7.64 -31.54
N ASN A 128 0.13 -7.47 -30.99
CA ASN A 128 1.36 -7.31 -31.77
C ASN A 128 1.68 -8.55 -32.60
N SER A 129 1.48 -9.75 -32.05
CA SER A 129 1.64 -11.02 -32.78
C SER A 129 0.61 -11.14 -33.91
N ALA A 130 -0.64 -10.77 -33.68
CA ALA A 130 -1.68 -10.77 -34.70
C ALA A 130 -1.36 -9.78 -35.84
N LYS A 131 -0.92 -8.57 -35.51
CA LYS A 131 -0.46 -7.57 -36.49
C LYS A 131 0.74 -8.05 -37.30
N ALA A 132 1.72 -8.69 -36.65
CA ALA A 132 2.88 -9.27 -37.33
C ALA A 132 2.48 -10.40 -38.30
N LYS A 133 1.54 -11.26 -37.91
CA LYS A 133 1.01 -12.32 -38.79
C LYS A 133 0.17 -11.76 -39.93
N ALA A 134 -0.61 -10.70 -39.72
CA ALA A 134 -1.37 -10.04 -40.77
C ALA A 134 -0.49 -9.37 -41.83
N GLY A 135 0.73 -8.95 -41.46
CA GLY A 135 1.73 -8.40 -42.39
C GLY A 135 2.64 -9.43 -43.07
N ALA A 136 2.59 -10.70 -42.68
CA ALA A 136 3.49 -11.73 -43.17
C ALA A 136 3.24 -12.05 -44.65
N GLN A 137 4.30 -12.23 -45.43
CA GLN A 137 4.22 -12.66 -46.83
C GLN A 137 3.79 -14.13 -46.89
N ILE A 138 2.66 -14.41 -47.55
CA ILE A 138 2.17 -15.78 -47.79
C ILE A 138 2.95 -16.44 -48.93
N LYS A 139 3.13 -15.70 -50.04
CA LYS A 139 3.81 -16.20 -51.24
C LYS A 139 4.34 -15.03 -52.06
N ALA A 140 5.51 -15.19 -52.68
CA ALA A 140 6.00 -14.28 -53.71
C ALA A 140 6.32 -15.04 -54.99
N GLY A 141 6.24 -14.35 -56.12
CA GLY A 141 6.58 -14.91 -57.42
C GLY A 141 6.34 -13.91 -58.55
N THR A 142 6.73 -14.30 -59.76
CA THR A 142 6.59 -13.45 -60.95
C THR A 142 5.33 -13.83 -61.71
N LEU A 143 4.47 -12.84 -61.96
CA LEU A 143 3.25 -12.99 -62.76
C LEU A 143 3.34 -12.12 -64.01
N ARG A 144 2.70 -12.58 -65.10
CA ARG A 144 2.49 -11.73 -66.28
C ARG A 144 1.21 -10.92 -66.06
N VAL A 145 1.33 -9.61 -66.11
CA VAL A 145 0.25 -8.66 -65.84
C VAL A 145 -0.01 -7.85 -67.11
N LYS A 146 -1.28 -7.72 -67.48
CA LYS A 146 -1.73 -6.86 -68.57
C LYS A 146 -2.68 -5.79 -68.03
N SER A 147 -2.37 -4.52 -68.27
CA SER A 147 -3.28 -3.40 -68.02
C SER A 147 -4.24 -3.20 -69.19
N GLU A 148 -5.44 -2.68 -68.93
CA GLU A 148 -6.41 -2.34 -69.98
C GLU A 148 -5.79 -1.42 -71.04
N GLY A 149 -5.78 -1.89 -72.30
CA GLY A 149 -5.20 -1.20 -73.46
C GLY A 149 -4.47 -2.15 -74.43
N PRO A 150 -3.96 -1.65 -75.57
CA PRO A 150 -3.20 -2.44 -76.55
C PRO A 150 -1.76 -2.78 -76.09
N LEU A 151 -1.47 -2.66 -74.79
CA LEU A 151 -0.14 -2.87 -74.23
C LEU A 151 0.22 -4.36 -74.18
N PRO A 152 1.51 -4.70 -74.36
CA PRO A 152 2.01 -6.07 -74.21
C PRO A 152 1.92 -6.54 -72.75
N TRP A 153 2.06 -7.86 -72.55
CA TRP A 153 2.13 -8.45 -71.23
C TRP A 153 3.46 -8.09 -70.56
N ASP A 154 3.40 -7.55 -69.34
CA ASP A 154 4.58 -7.22 -68.53
C ASP A 154 4.81 -8.27 -67.45
N SER A 155 6.06 -8.71 -67.27
CA SER A 155 6.44 -9.56 -66.15
C SER A 155 6.65 -8.70 -64.90
N ARG A 156 5.87 -8.93 -63.84
CA ARG A 156 5.95 -8.18 -62.57
C ARG A 156 6.15 -9.12 -61.39
N HIS A 157 6.93 -8.68 -60.41
CA HIS A 157 7.11 -9.40 -59.15
C HIS A 157 5.93 -9.10 -58.23
N VAL A 158 5.31 -10.12 -57.67
CA VAL A 158 4.08 -10.01 -56.89
C VAL A 158 4.27 -10.69 -55.53
N ILE A 159 3.89 -9.99 -54.47
CA ILE A 159 3.90 -10.49 -53.10
C ILE A 159 2.47 -10.56 -52.58
N LEU A 160 2.03 -11.75 -52.23
CA LEU A 160 0.74 -12.00 -51.60
C LEU A 160 0.87 -11.92 -50.07
N ARG A 161 0.08 -11.05 -49.46
CA ARG A 161 -0.12 -10.95 -48.00
C ARG A 161 -1.56 -11.36 -47.66
N PRO A 162 -1.88 -11.68 -46.39
CA PRO A 162 -3.22 -12.10 -45.96
C PRO A 162 -4.33 -11.10 -46.27
N SER A 163 -4.01 -9.81 -46.37
CA SER A 163 -4.99 -8.73 -46.62
C SER A 163 -4.75 -7.96 -47.93
N SER A 164 -3.63 -8.17 -48.61
CA SER A 164 -3.29 -7.38 -49.80
C SER A 164 -2.36 -8.12 -50.77
N LEU A 165 -2.41 -7.68 -52.01
CA LEU A 165 -1.51 -8.07 -53.08
C LEU A 165 -0.62 -6.87 -53.44
N LEU A 166 0.69 -7.03 -53.32
CA LEU A 166 1.67 -6.02 -53.68
C LEU A 166 2.26 -6.36 -55.04
N ILE A 167 2.24 -5.42 -55.98
CA ILE A 167 2.82 -5.58 -57.32
C ILE A 167 4.00 -4.62 -57.44
N PHE A 168 5.17 -5.17 -57.74
CA PHE A 168 6.42 -4.42 -57.94
C PHE A 168 6.77 -4.37 -59.43
N ALA A 169 7.39 -3.27 -59.85
CA ALA A 169 7.88 -3.13 -61.22
C ALA A 169 9.04 -4.10 -61.52
N SER A 170 9.85 -4.42 -60.52
CA SER A 170 10.92 -5.42 -60.57
C SER A 170 11.22 -5.95 -59.17
N GLU A 171 11.88 -7.11 -59.07
CA GLU A 171 12.25 -7.73 -57.80
C GLU A 171 13.21 -6.87 -56.95
N ALA A 172 14.03 -6.05 -57.59
CA ALA A 172 14.96 -5.13 -56.93
C ALA A 172 14.31 -3.81 -56.47
N SER A 173 13.01 -3.62 -56.70
CA SER A 173 12.33 -2.36 -56.37
C SER A 173 11.97 -2.29 -54.88
N PRO A 174 12.43 -1.27 -54.13
CA PRO A 174 12.13 -1.15 -52.71
C PRO A 174 10.69 -0.70 -52.42
N PHE A 175 9.97 -0.18 -53.42
CA PHE A 175 8.61 0.33 -53.27
C PHE A 175 7.64 -0.41 -54.22
N PRO A 176 6.46 -0.84 -53.74
CA PRO A 176 5.47 -1.45 -54.61
C PRO A 176 4.95 -0.41 -55.61
N ALA A 177 4.85 -0.80 -56.88
CA ALA A 177 4.23 0.04 -57.90
C ALA A 177 2.72 0.17 -57.65
N ASN A 178 2.09 -0.92 -57.19
CA ASN A 178 0.68 -0.93 -56.79
C ASN A 178 0.47 -1.75 -55.50
N VAL A 179 -0.44 -1.29 -54.64
CA VAL A 179 -0.92 -1.98 -53.45
C VAL A 179 -2.41 -2.22 -53.61
N ILE A 180 -2.83 -3.49 -53.66
CA ILE A 180 -4.21 -3.86 -53.95
C ILE A 180 -4.79 -4.62 -52.77
N GLY A 181 -5.93 -4.19 -52.24
CA GLY A 181 -6.69 -4.95 -51.24
C GLY A 181 -7.21 -6.26 -51.83
N LEU A 182 -7.15 -7.37 -51.08
CA LEU A 182 -7.65 -8.67 -51.55
C LEU A 182 -9.18 -8.67 -51.82
N GLU A 183 -9.92 -7.74 -51.20
CA GLU A 183 -11.34 -7.48 -51.47
C GLU A 183 -11.64 -7.09 -52.92
N SER A 184 -10.63 -6.60 -53.66
CA SER A 184 -10.75 -6.19 -55.06
C SER A 184 -10.20 -7.24 -56.04
N VAL A 185 -9.81 -8.41 -55.55
CA VAL A 185 -9.29 -9.53 -56.37
C VAL A 185 -10.41 -10.54 -56.62
N HIS A 186 -10.79 -10.72 -57.88
CA HIS A 186 -11.81 -11.68 -58.29
C HIS A 186 -11.19 -12.81 -59.11
N LYS A 187 -11.40 -14.06 -58.67
CA LYS A 187 -10.98 -15.23 -59.45
C LYS A 187 -11.91 -15.40 -60.64
N VAL A 188 -11.35 -15.42 -61.85
CA VAL A 188 -12.08 -15.73 -63.07
C VAL A 188 -11.56 -17.06 -63.61
N SER A 189 -12.32 -18.15 -63.38
CA SER A 189 -11.95 -19.46 -63.92
C SER A 189 -12.56 -19.65 -65.30
N GLY A 190 -11.72 -19.65 -66.33
CA GLY A 190 -12.04 -20.17 -67.67
C GLY A 190 -11.52 -21.59 -67.84
N VAL A 191 -12.13 -22.37 -68.73
CA VAL A 191 -11.71 -23.75 -69.03
C VAL A 191 -10.28 -23.73 -69.59
N GLY A 192 -9.31 -24.19 -68.80
CA GLY A 192 -7.92 -24.41 -69.23
C GLY A 192 -6.89 -23.34 -68.84
N THR A 193 -7.28 -22.18 -68.29
CA THR A 193 -6.34 -21.15 -67.83
C THR A 193 -6.72 -20.62 -66.44
N SER A 194 -5.74 -20.58 -65.54
CA SER A 194 -5.89 -19.98 -64.20
C SER A 194 -5.50 -18.51 -64.27
N SER A 195 -6.41 -17.67 -64.75
CA SER A 195 -6.24 -16.21 -64.84
C SER A 195 -6.89 -15.54 -63.63
N LEU A 196 -6.26 -14.49 -63.11
CA LEU A 196 -6.77 -13.69 -62.00
C LEU A 196 -7.14 -12.30 -62.52
N GLU A 197 -8.34 -11.84 -62.19
CA GLU A 197 -8.74 -10.46 -62.47
C GLU A 197 -8.69 -9.64 -61.20
N VAL A 198 -8.07 -8.47 -61.32
CA VAL A 198 -7.89 -7.57 -60.20
C VAL A 198 -8.46 -6.22 -60.57
N LEU A 199 -9.46 -5.77 -59.82
CA LEU A 199 -10.04 -4.44 -59.97
C LEU A 199 -9.16 -3.45 -59.17
N HIS A 200 -8.56 -2.50 -59.87
CA HIS A 200 -7.72 -1.47 -59.27
C HIS A 200 -8.34 -0.09 -59.46
N ALA A 201 -7.97 0.88 -58.62
CA ALA A 201 -8.42 2.28 -58.72
C ALA A 201 -8.10 2.92 -60.08
N THR A 202 -7.14 2.36 -60.83
CA THR A 202 -6.70 2.85 -62.14
C THR A 202 -7.13 1.96 -63.32
N GLY A 203 -8.01 0.96 -63.12
CA GLY A 203 -8.51 0.07 -64.17
C GLY A 203 -8.45 -1.43 -63.83
N ARG A 204 -8.82 -2.29 -64.79
CA ARG A 204 -8.77 -3.76 -64.63
C ARG A 204 -7.38 -4.30 -64.97
N LEU A 205 -6.86 -5.19 -64.12
CA LEU A 205 -5.62 -5.92 -64.36
C LEU A 205 -5.91 -7.40 -64.56
N LEU A 206 -5.39 -7.96 -65.65
CA LEU A 206 -5.40 -9.39 -65.93
C LEU A 206 -4.04 -9.97 -65.58
N CYS A 207 -4.02 -10.95 -64.69
CA CYS A 207 -2.81 -11.61 -64.21
C CYS A 207 -2.83 -13.08 -64.60
N GLU A 208 -1.77 -13.57 -65.24
CA GLU A 208 -1.62 -14.97 -65.61
C GLU A 208 -0.31 -15.53 -65.08
N ALA A 209 -0.37 -16.79 -64.65
CA ALA A 209 0.84 -17.55 -64.39
C ALA A 209 1.63 -17.68 -65.70
N PRO A 210 2.97 -17.56 -65.67
CA PRO A 210 3.74 -17.78 -66.88
C PRO A 210 3.45 -19.17 -67.43
N SER A 211 2.80 -19.25 -68.59
CA SER A 211 2.69 -20.46 -69.40
C SER A 211 4.07 -20.91 -69.90
N GLY A 212 4.84 -21.53 -69.01
CA GLY A 212 6.11 -22.17 -69.25
C GLY A 212 6.13 -23.45 -68.42
N GLY A 213 6.38 -24.58 -69.08
CA GLY A 213 6.18 -25.92 -68.53
C GLY A 213 6.86 -26.15 -67.19
N GLY A 214 6.22 -26.99 -66.38
CA GLY A 214 6.87 -27.57 -65.23
C GLY A 214 8.13 -28.31 -65.66
N GLN A 215 9.26 -27.92 -65.11
CA GLN A 215 10.17 -28.90 -64.56
C GLN A 215 10.20 -28.68 -63.05
N ALA A 216 9.80 -29.74 -62.35
CA ALA A 216 10.08 -29.89 -60.95
C ALA A 216 11.60 -29.92 -60.73
N GLY A 217 12.04 -29.17 -59.72
CA GLY A 217 13.33 -29.25 -59.07
C GLY A 217 13.15 -28.81 -57.63
#